data_AF-A0A836SFW2-F1
#
_entry.id   AF-A0A836SFW2-F1
#
_cell.length_a   1.000
_cell.length_b   1.000
_cell.length_c   1.000
_cell.angle_alpha   90.00
_cell.angle_beta   90.00
_cell.angle_gamma   90.00
#
_symmetry.space_group_name_H-M   'P 1'
#
loop_
_entity.id
_entity.type
_entity.pdbx_description
1 polymer ?
#
loop_
_entity_poly.entity_id
_entity_poly.type
_entity_poly.pdbx_seq_one_letter_code
_entity_poly.pdbx_strand_id
1 'polypeptide(L)'
;MNIQTLLLPHKHVRFCNSLIGLAGFVLRLLNEPRTLDELWALIDRDHSGWYSRPPFEHVVLAVDILFAIGQIELVHDNRIRRIN
;
A
#
# COMPACT_ATOMS: atom_id res chain seq x y z
N MET A 1 1.49 19.42 1.21
CA MET A 1 1.20 18.21 2.02
C MET A 1 2.53 17.66 2.52
N ASN A 2 2.74 17.52 3.83
CA ASN A 2 4.03 17.07 4.38
C ASN A 2 4.05 15.54 4.52
N ILE A 3 4.90 14.87 3.75
CA ILE A 3 5.01 13.40 3.70
C ILE A 3 5.41 12.80 5.06
N GLN A 4 6.15 13.55 5.88
CA GLN A 4 6.58 13.11 7.21
C GLN A 4 5.39 12.89 8.14
N THR A 5 4.30 13.64 7.96
CA THR A 5 3.10 13.54 8.79
C THR A 5 2.22 12.33 8.44
N LEU A 6 2.43 11.73 7.25
CA LEU A 6 1.71 10.53 6.81
C LEU A 6 2.47 9.23 7.10
N LEU A 7 3.79 9.33 7.26
CA LEU A 7 4.69 8.19 7.45
C LEU A 7 4.53 7.52 8.83
N LEU A 8 4.37 8.31 9.89
CA LEU A 8 4.32 7.80 11.26
C LEU A 8 2.89 7.84 11.85
N PRO A 9 2.63 7.12 12.95
CA PRO A 9 1.39 7.26 13.72
C PRO A 9 1.40 8.60 14.47
N HIS A 10 0.29 9.33 14.45
CA HIS A 10 0.15 10.64 15.09
C HIS A 10 -0.97 10.57 16.13
N LYS A 11 -0.96 11.46 17.13
CA LYS A 11 -1.93 11.55 18.24
C LYS A 11 -3.42 11.39 17.85
N HIS A 12 -3.79 11.64 16.60
CA HIS A 12 -5.16 11.54 16.09
C HIS A 12 -5.37 10.52 14.95
N VAL A 13 -4.34 9.75 14.57
CA VAL A 13 -4.39 8.78 13.46
C VAL A 13 -4.07 7.39 14.00
N ARG A 14 -5.02 6.46 13.90
CA ARG A 14 -4.77 5.04 14.22
C ARG A 14 -3.62 4.52 13.34
N PHE A 15 -2.73 3.68 13.89
CA PHE A 15 -1.60 3.10 13.13
C PHE A 15 -2.06 2.44 11.81
N CYS A 16 -3.23 1.81 11.82
CA CYS A 16 -3.89 1.24 10.64
C CYS A 16 -4.35 2.26 9.59
N ASN A 17 -4.12 3.55 9.78
CA ASN A 17 -4.31 4.60 8.77
C ASN A 17 -2.99 5.28 8.38
N SER A 18 -1.85 4.83 8.92
CA SER A 18 -0.53 5.30 8.49
C SER A 18 -0.16 4.70 7.14
N LEU A 19 0.71 5.39 6.42
CA LEU A 19 1.20 4.92 5.12
C LEU A 19 2.01 3.62 5.25
N ILE A 20 2.75 3.44 6.36
CA ILE A 20 3.46 2.19 6.69
C ILE A 20 2.48 1.03 6.92
N GLY A 21 1.37 1.28 7.64
CA GLY A 21 0.33 0.28 7.82
C GLY A 21 -0.28 -0.15 6.48
N LEU A 22 -0.55 0.82 5.60
CA LEU A 22 -1.09 0.56 4.26
C LEU A 22 -0.08 -0.23 3.41
N ALA A 23 1.20 0.12 3.47
CA ALA A 23 2.27 -0.63 2.80
C ALA A 23 2.32 -2.09 3.27
N GLY A 24 2.24 -2.35 4.58
CA GLY A 24 2.17 -3.72 5.11
C GLY A 24 0.94 -4.49 4.61
N PHE A 25 -0.20 -3.82 4.48
CA PHE A 25 -1.42 -4.42 3.92
C PHE A 25 -1.30 -4.71 2.42
N VAL A 26 -0.76 -3.78 1.63
CA VAL A 26 -0.45 -3.97 0.21
C VAL A 26 0.49 -5.16 0.02
N LEU A 27 1.55 -5.26 0.82
CA LEU A 27 2.50 -6.38 0.76
C LEU A 27 1.83 -7.74 1.02
N ARG A 28 0.81 -7.79 1.88
CA ARG A 28 0.00 -9.00 2.11
C ARG A 28 -0.86 -9.38 0.91
N LEU A 29 -1.37 -8.40 0.15
CA LEU A 29 -2.17 -8.61 -1.06
C LEU A 29 -1.34 -9.08 -2.26
N LEU A 30 -0.03 -8.85 -2.25
CA LEU A 30 0.95 -9.32 -3.23
C LEU A 30 1.31 -10.81 -3.03
N ASN A 31 0.29 -11.66 -2.90
CA ASN A 31 0.43 -13.12 -2.93
C ASN A 31 0.66 -13.67 -4.35
N GLU A 32 0.35 -12.85 -5.36
CA GLU A 32 0.65 -13.03 -6.78
C GLU A 32 1.04 -11.67 -7.37
N PRO A 33 1.72 -11.61 -8.52
CA PRO A 33 1.98 -10.35 -9.20
C PRO A 33 0.67 -9.62 -9.50
N ARG A 34 0.61 -8.31 -9.25
CA ARG A 34 -0.58 -7.47 -9.50
C ARG A 34 -0.19 -6.12 -10.05
N THR A 35 -1.06 -5.50 -10.82
CA THR A 35 -0.98 -4.09 -11.20
C THR A 35 -1.42 -3.20 -10.03
N LEU A 36 -1.10 -1.91 -10.13
CA LEU A 36 -1.52 -0.92 -9.14
C LEU A 36 -3.05 -0.78 -9.07
N ASP A 37 -3.72 -0.86 -10.22
CA ASP A 37 -5.19 -0.79 -10.31
C ASP A 37 -5.85 -2.01 -9.65
N GLU A 38 -5.31 -3.21 -9.88
CA GLU A 38 -5.78 -4.44 -9.21
C GLU A 38 -5.64 -4.35 -7.68
N LEU A 39 -4.52 -3.80 -7.19
CA LEU A 39 -4.29 -3.58 -5.76
C LEU A 39 -5.27 -2.57 -5.18
N TRP A 40 -5.44 -1.42 -5.83
CA TRP A 40 -6.39 -0.41 -5.38
C TRP A 40 -7.83 -0.95 -5.37
N ALA A 41 -8.24 -1.67 -6.41
CA ALA A 41 -9.54 -2.32 -6.47
C ALA A 41 -9.75 -3.38 -5.37
N LEU A 42 -8.70 -4.07 -4.92
CA LEU A 42 -8.77 -4.97 -3.75
C LEU A 42 -9.00 -4.20 -2.44
N ILE A 43 -8.41 -3.02 -2.31
CA ILE A 43 -8.47 -2.21 -1.09
C ILE A 43 -9.78 -1.40 -0.99
N ASP A 44 -10.27 -0.87 -2.12
CA ASP A 44 -11.47 0.00 -2.20
C ASP A 44 -12.81 -0.77 -2.12
N ARG A 45 -12.77 -2.11 -2.09
CA ARG A 45 -13.95 -2.96 -1.92
C ARG A 45 -14.49 -2.94 -0.49
N ASP A 46 -15.80 -3.12 -0.37
CA ASP A 46 -16.44 -3.43 0.92
C ASP A 46 -15.86 -4.72 1.50
N HIS A 47 -15.55 -4.70 2.80
CA HIS A 47 -14.92 -5.80 3.53
C HIS A 47 -13.53 -6.20 3.01
N SER A 48 -12.75 -5.29 2.43
CA SER A 48 -11.36 -5.56 2.02
C SER A 48 -10.46 -6.05 3.17
N GLY A 49 -10.86 -5.83 4.42
CA GLY A 49 -10.05 -6.12 5.62
C GLY A 49 -9.16 -4.94 6.00
N TRP A 50 -9.18 -3.86 5.22
CA TRP A 50 -8.62 -2.57 5.60
C TRP A 50 -9.68 -1.70 6.30
N TYR A 51 -9.26 -0.86 7.24
CA TYR A 51 -10.17 -0.12 8.13
C TYR A 51 -10.91 1.03 7.43
N SER A 52 -10.42 1.50 6.29
CA SER A 52 -10.97 2.65 5.55
C SER A 52 -10.88 2.43 4.04
N ARG A 53 -11.35 3.40 3.24
CA ARG A 53 -11.09 3.44 1.80
C ARG A 53 -10.02 4.50 1.52
N PRO A 54 -8.74 4.12 1.39
CA PRO A 54 -7.67 5.07 1.15
C PRO A 54 -7.77 5.61 -0.28
N PRO A 55 -7.44 6.89 -0.49
CA PRO A 55 -7.33 7.44 -1.84
C PRO A 55 -6.23 6.73 -2.63
N PHE A 56 -6.36 6.70 -3.95
CA PHE A 56 -5.44 5.98 -4.84
C PHE A 56 -3.98 6.40 -4.64
N GLU A 57 -3.74 7.69 -4.42
CA GLU A 57 -2.42 8.27 -4.18
C GLU A 57 -1.74 7.69 -2.95
N HIS A 58 -2.50 7.30 -1.92
CA HIS A 58 -1.93 6.64 -0.75
C HIS A 58 -1.50 5.20 -1.05
N VAL A 59 -2.21 4.50 -1.95
CA VAL A 59 -1.80 3.16 -2.41
C VAL A 59 -0.52 3.26 -3.24
N VAL A 60 -0.41 4.28 -4.11
CA VAL A 60 0.81 4.58 -4.87
C VAL A 60 1.98 4.80 -3.92
N LEU A 61 1.83 5.71 -2.95
CA LEU A 61 2.88 6.01 -1.98
C LEU A 61 3.26 4.80 -1.11
N ALA A 62 2.30 3.92 -0.79
CA ALA A 62 2.56 2.69 -0.07
C ALA A 62 3.41 1.71 -0.91
N VAL A 63 3.12 1.60 -2.21
CA VAL A 63 3.92 0.83 -3.18
C VAL A 63 5.32 1.43 -3.33
N ASP A 64 5.43 2.75 -3.45
CA ASP A 64 6.72 3.46 -3.56
C ASP A 64 7.60 3.19 -2.33
N ILE A 65 7.02 3.20 -1.13
CA ILE A 65 7.75 2.83 0.09
C ILE A 65 8.27 1.40 -0.01
N LEU A 66 7.41 0.42 -0.33
CA LEU A 66 7.79 -0.98 -0.44
C LEU A 66 8.92 -1.18 -1.46
N PHE A 67 8.85 -0.48 -2.59
CA PHE A 67 9.87 -0.50 -3.62
C PHE A 67 11.19 0.09 -3.10
N ALA A 68 11.13 1.27 -2.47
CA ALA A 68 12.29 1.96 -1.91
C ALA A 68 13.02 1.14 -0.83
N ILE A 69 12.30 0.33 -0.05
CA ILE A 69 12.87 -0.56 0.97
C ILE A 69 13.19 -1.97 0.46
N GLY A 70 13.07 -2.22 -0.85
CA GLY A 70 13.43 -3.49 -1.48
C GLY A 70 12.53 -4.67 -1.10
N GLN A 71 11.25 -4.43 -0.83
CA GLN A 71 10.27 -5.50 -0.53
C GLN A 71 9.45 -5.93 -1.75
N ILE A 72 9.45 -5.14 -2.82
CA ILE A 72 8.76 -5.46 -4.08
C ILE A 72 9.63 -5.07 -5.28
N GLU A 73 9.35 -5.68 -6.42
CA GLU A 73 9.98 -5.37 -7.71
C GLU A 73 8.93 -5.26 -8.81
N LEU A 74 9.29 -4.53 -9.87
CA LEU A 74 8.52 -4.48 -11.11
C LEU A 74 8.82 -5.72 -11.94
N VAL A 75 7.78 -6.36 -12.46
CA VAL A 75 7.86 -7.46 -13.41
C VAL A 75 7.19 -7.07 -14.73
N HIS A 76 7.13 -8.01 -15.68
CA HIS A 76 6.48 -7.79 -16.97
C HIS A 76 5.02 -7.32 -16.82
N ASP A 77 4.52 -6.63 -17.84
CA ASP A 77 3.12 -6.16 -17.95
C ASP A 77 2.68 -5.17 -16.86
N ASN A 78 3.58 -4.29 -16.41
CA ASN A 78 3.31 -3.29 -15.36
C ASN A 78 2.81 -3.89 -14.04
N ARG A 79 3.19 -5.14 -13.76
CA ARG A 79 2.85 -5.82 -12.51
C ARG A 79 3.98 -5.67 -11.51
N ILE A 80 3.63 -5.64 -10.24
CA ILE A 80 4.55 -5.66 -9.12
C ILE A 80 4.41 -6.97 -8.35
N ARG A 81 5.52 -7.49 -7.85
CA ARG A 81 5.60 -8.73 -7.07
C ARG A 81 6.39 -8.49 -5.80
N ARG A 82 6.06 -9.21 -4.73
CA ARG A 82 6.87 -9.29 -3.52
C ARG A 82 8.21 -9.98 -3.76
N ILE A 83 9.29 -9.36 -3.28
CA ILE A 83 10.61 -9.98 -3.18
C ILE A 83 10.60 -10.84 -1.91
N ASN A 84 11.01 -12.10 -2.03
CA ASN A 84 11.09 -13.04 -0.91
C ASN A 84 12.32 -12.78 -0.05
#